data_AF-A0A8I1RVV3-F1
#
_entry.id   AF-A0A8I1RVV3-F1
#
_cell.length_a   1.000
_cell.length_b   1.000
_cell.length_c   1.000
_cell.angle_alpha   90.00
_cell.angle_beta   90.00
_cell.angle_gamma   90.00
#
_symmetry.space_group_name_H-M   'P 1'
#
loop_
_entity.id
_entity.type
_entity.pdbx_description
1 polymer ?
#
loop_
_entity_poly.entity_id
_entity_poly.type
_entity_poly.pdbx_seq_one_letter_code
_entity_poly.pdbx_strand_id
1 'polypeptide(L)'
;MIRKIVILALVVTAVGFLLSLSNPVAFANVKGALIRVTDRTLKTRSTRAVEVARSDNGEFSLRAKINGVSTPMVIDTGATSVVLTYETAKAAGLPLELLNYNVDVETAGGRVRAARLTLDRLSVGKLVERSVPALIVPRGQMKSNLLGMSFLNRLESWEVRPDKLMLRGYP
;
A
#
# COMPACT_ATOMS: atom_id res chain seq x y z
N MET A 1 -23.91 -19.97 -5.58
CA MET A 1 -22.86 -19.47 -6.51
C MET A 1 -22.02 -20.60 -7.12
N ILE A 2 -21.56 -21.59 -6.33
CA ILE A 2 -20.69 -22.70 -6.78
C ILE A 2 -21.27 -23.48 -7.98
N ARG A 3 -22.57 -23.82 -7.96
CA ARG A 3 -23.21 -24.59 -9.05
C ARG A 3 -23.18 -23.90 -10.42
N LYS A 4 -23.21 -22.55 -10.47
CA LYS A 4 -23.14 -21.79 -11.73
C LYS A 4 -21.71 -21.76 -12.30
N ILE A 5 -20.69 -21.79 -11.45
CA ILE A 5 -19.27 -21.78 -11.84
C ILE A 5 -18.88 -23.13 -12.45
N VAL A 6 -19.35 -24.24 -11.87
CA VAL A 6 -19.07 -25.59 -12.37
C VAL A 6 -19.66 -25.82 -13.77
N ILE A 7 -20.91 -25.36 -14.00
CA ILE A 7 -21.55 -25.47 -15.31
C ILE A 7 -20.79 -24.67 -16.37
N LEU A 8 -20.36 -23.45 -16.04
CA LEU A 8 -19.58 -22.62 -16.95
C LEU A 8 -18.23 -23.26 -17.30
N ALA A 9 -17.53 -23.84 -16.32
CA ALA A 9 -16.26 -24.52 -16.54
C ALA A 9 -16.41 -25.75 -17.47
N LEU A 10 -17.48 -26.53 -17.29
CA LEU A 10 -17.79 -27.68 -18.15
C LEU A 10 -18.04 -27.26 -19.61
N VAL A 11 -18.82 -26.19 -19.81
CA VAL A 11 -19.11 -25.66 -21.15
C VAL A 11 -17.85 -25.16 -21.85
N VAL A 12 -16.99 -24.41 -21.15
CA VAL A 12 -15.72 -23.90 -21.71
C VAL A 12 -14.80 -25.06 -22.10
N THR A 13 -14.76 -26.12 -21.29
CA THR A 13 -13.93 -27.30 -21.57
C THR A 13 -14.44 -28.07 -22.79
N ALA A 14 -15.76 -28.28 -22.88
CA ALA A 14 -16.38 -28.96 -24.02
C ALA A 14 -16.20 -28.19 -25.35
N VAL A 15 -16.38 -26.87 -25.32
CA VAL A 15 -16.17 -26.00 -26.50
C VAL A 15 -14.69 -25.99 -26.92
N GLY A 16 -13.77 -25.89 -25.95
CA GLY A 16 -12.33 -25.96 -26.23
C GLY A 16 -11.91 -27.30 -26.85
N PHE A 17 -12.47 -28.41 -26.37
CA PHE A 17 -12.23 -29.75 -26.91
C PHE A 17 -12.75 -29.90 -28.34
N LEU A 18 -13.98 -29.42 -28.61
CA LEU A 18 -14.60 -29.49 -29.95
C LEU A 18 -13.83 -28.66 -31.00
N LEU A 19 -13.31 -27.49 -30.59
CA LEU A 19 -12.48 -26.64 -31.45
C LEU A 19 -11.10 -27.26 -31.73
N SER A 20 -10.55 -28.04 -30.79
CA SER A 20 -9.26 -28.72 -30.96
C SER A 20 -9.29 -29.83 -32.01
N LEU A 21 -10.43 -30.50 -32.19
CA LEU A 21 -10.61 -31.58 -33.16
C LEU A 21 -10.93 -31.09 -34.57
N SER A 22 -11.57 -29.92 -34.67
CA SER A 22 -12.08 -29.38 -35.94
C SER A 22 -11.12 -28.39 -36.62
N ASN A 23 -10.41 -27.54 -35.86
CA ASN A 23 -9.56 -26.48 -36.42
C ASN A 23 -8.39 -26.13 -35.48
N PRO A 24 -7.19 -26.73 -35.66
CA PRO A 24 -6.05 -26.53 -34.76
C PRO A 24 -5.57 -25.08 -34.70
N VAL A 25 -5.73 -24.31 -35.80
CA VAL A 25 -5.39 -22.88 -35.86
C VAL A 25 -6.36 -22.04 -35.02
N ALA A 26 -7.66 -22.34 -35.04
CA ALA A 26 -8.66 -21.63 -34.24
C ALA A 26 -8.44 -21.87 -32.74
N PHE A 27 -8.09 -23.09 -32.36
CA PHE A 27 -7.77 -23.44 -30.98
C PHE A 27 -6.53 -22.72 -30.45
N ALA A 28 -5.48 -22.57 -31.27
CA ALA A 28 -4.29 -21.80 -30.91
C ALA A 28 -4.60 -20.31 -30.67
N ASN A 29 -5.45 -19.72 -31.50
CA ASN A 29 -5.90 -18.34 -31.35
C ASN A 29 -6.73 -18.12 -30.08
N VAL A 30 -7.64 -19.05 -29.76
CA VAL A 30 -8.43 -19.02 -28.53
C VAL A 30 -7.55 -19.16 -27.29
N LYS A 31 -6.57 -20.08 -27.30
CA LYS A 31 -5.57 -20.20 -26.22
C LYS A 31 -4.79 -18.90 -26.03
N GLY A 32 -4.28 -18.30 -27.11
CA GLY A 32 -3.57 -17.03 -27.06
C GLY A 32 -4.43 -15.87 -26.56
N ALA A 33 -5.71 -15.83 -26.94
CA ALA A 33 -6.67 -14.87 -26.44
C ALA A 33 -6.98 -15.08 -24.95
N LEU A 34 -7.17 -16.32 -24.50
CA LEU A 34 -7.42 -16.66 -23.10
C LEU A 34 -6.25 -16.23 -22.21
N ILE A 35 -5.02 -16.55 -22.63
CA ILE A 35 -3.79 -16.15 -21.93
C ILE A 35 -3.68 -14.62 -21.88
N ARG A 36 -3.96 -13.91 -22.98
CA ARG A 36 -3.94 -12.44 -22.99
C ARG A 36 -5.01 -11.82 -22.10
N VAL A 37 -6.19 -12.42 -22.00
CA VAL A 37 -7.28 -11.93 -21.15
C VAL A 37 -6.95 -12.17 -19.68
N THR A 38 -6.45 -13.35 -19.30
CA THR A 38 -6.03 -13.64 -17.91
C THR A 38 -4.85 -12.76 -17.50
N ASP A 39 -3.84 -12.61 -18.36
CA ASP A 39 -2.66 -11.81 -18.09
C ASP A 39 -3.00 -10.31 -17.97
N ARG A 40 -3.91 -9.80 -18.81
CA ARG A 40 -4.43 -8.43 -18.70
C ARG A 40 -5.26 -8.23 -17.42
N THR A 41 -6.00 -9.24 -16.98
CA THR A 41 -6.78 -9.21 -15.73
C THR A 41 -5.85 -9.20 -14.50
N LEU A 42 -4.79 -10.01 -14.50
CA LEU A 42 -3.77 -10.03 -13.44
C LEU A 42 -2.96 -8.72 -13.39
N LYS A 43 -2.62 -8.15 -14.54
CA LYS A 43 -1.91 -6.87 -14.64
C LYS A 43 -2.77 -5.67 -14.24
N THR A 44 -4.09 -5.73 -14.44
CA THR A 44 -5.02 -4.68 -14.00
C THR A 44 -5.14 -4.63 -12.48
N ARG A 45 -5.05 -5.79 -11.79
CA ARG A 45 -4.97 -5.87 -10.33
C ARG A 45 -3.66 -5.32 -9.74
N SER A 46 -2.62 -5.21 -10.58
CA SER A 46 -1.30 -4.64 -10.20
C SER A 46 -1.22 -3.11 -10.29
N THR A 47 -2.31 -2.42 -10.66
CA THR A 47 -2.25 -0.96 -10.88
C THR A 47 -2.10 -0.14 -9.60
N ARG A 48 -2.50 -0.69 -8.43
CA ARG A 48 -2.34 -0.07 -7.10
C ARG A 48 -1.50 -0.95 -6.17
N ALA A 49 -0.29 -1.30 -6.61
CA ALA A 49 0.68 -2.02 -5.79
C ALA A 49 2.00 -1.23 -5.69
N VAL A 50 2.65 -1.33 -4.53
CA VAL A 50 4.00 -0.81 -4.29
C VAL A 50 4.83 -1.92 -3.66
N GLU A 51 6.01 -2.17 -4.23
CA GLU A 51 7.03 -3.05 -3.67
C GLU A 51 8.12 -2.18 -3.06
N VAL A 52 8.51 -2.49 -1.82
CA VAL A 52 9.55 -1.79 -1.07
C VAL A 52 10.63 -2.79 -0.73
N ALA A 53 11.82 -2.63 -1.31
CA ALA A 53 12.96 -3.49 -0.99
C ALA A 53 13.43 -3.22 0.45
N ARG A 54 13.91 -4.27 1.12
CA ARG A 54 14.59 -4.14 2.39
C ARG A 54 15.94 -3.50 2.16
N SER A 55 16.25 -2.47 2.92
CA SER A 55 17.57 -1.83 2.86
C SER A 55 18.61 -2.61 3.68
N ASP A 56 19.88 -2.29 3.49
CA ASP A 56 21.01 -3.01 4.11
C ASP A 56 20.98 -2.96 5.65
N ASN A 57 20.37 -1.92 6.22
CA ASN A 57 20.17 -1.79 7.67
C ASN A 57 18.96 -2.61 8.20
N GLY A 58 18.26 -3.33 7.33
CA GLY A 58 17.10 -4.15 7.66
C GLY A 58 15.76 -3.41 7.70
N GLU A 59 15.73 -2.10 7.43
CA GLU A 59 14.52 -1.28 7.42
C GLU A 59 13.84 -1.28 6.04
N PHE A 60 12.52 -1.09 6.03
CA PHE A 60 11.75 -0.82 4.83
C PHE A 60 11.51 0.69 4.71
N SER A 61 12.31 1.35 3.86
CA SER A 61 12.23 2.80 3.65
C SER A 61 11.60 3.14 2.31
N LEU A 62 10.78 4.19 2.29
CA LEU A 62 10.13 4.69 1.08
C LEU A 62 9.96 6.21 1.08
N ARG A 63 9.54 6.75 -0.05
CA ARG A 63 9.09 8.14 -0.15
C ARG A 63 7.57 8.18 -0.21
N ALA A 64 6.97 8.82 0.78
CA ALA A 64 5.56 9.21 0.75
C ALA A 64 5.43 10.65 0.25
N LYS A 65 4.20 11.08 -0.05
CA LYS A 65 3.85 12.49 -0.22
C LYS A 65 2.74 12.89 0.73
N ILE A 66 2.98 13.95 1.49
CA ILE A 66 2.02 14.59 2.40
C ILE A 66 1.81 16.00 1.88
N ASN A 67 0.56 16.37 1.57
CA ASN A 67 0.25 17.68 0.96
C ASN A 67 1.11 18.00 -0.29
N GLY A 68 1.53 16.97 -1.04
CA GLY A 68 2.39 17.11 -2.22
C GLY A 68 3.90 17.13 -1.93
N VAL A 69 4.31 17.31 -0.66
CA VAL A 69 5.72 17.30 -0.25
C VAL A 69 6.24 15.87 -0.14
N SER A 70 7.33 15.56 -0.85
CA SER A 70 7.94 14.24 -0.79
C SER A 70 8.75 14.07 0.49
N THR A 71 8.41 13.05 1.25
CA THR A 71 8.91 12.81 2.60
C THR A 71 9.46 11.39 2.72
N PRO A 72 10.71 11.20 3.17
CA PRO A 72 11.22 9.88 3.50
C PRO A 72 10.52 9.33 4.75
N MET A 73 10.11 8.07 4.70
CA MET A 73 9.45 7.38 5.80
C MET A 73 9.96 5.95 5.92
N VAL A 74 10.02 5.44 7.15
CA VAL A 74 10.26 4.04 7.47
C VAL A 74 8.91 3.37 7.74
N ILE A 75 8.67 2.19 7.18
CA ILE A 75 7.50 1.38 7.53
C ILE A 75 7.74 0.77 8.91
N ASP A 76 6.82 1.04 9.85
CA ASP A 76 6.87 0.54 11.22
C ASP A 76 5.52 -0.09 11.58
N THR A 77 5.45 -1.42 11.52
CA THR A 77 4.24 -2.18 11.87
C THR A 77 3.97 -2.20 13.38
N GLY A 78 4.94 -1.81 14.21
CA GLY A 78 4.76 -1.64 15.66
C GLY A 78 4.12 -0.29 16.01
N ALA A 79 4.23 0.71 15.14
CA ALA A 79 3.60 2.00 15.34
C ALA A 79 2.10 1.96 15.02
N THR A 80 1.25 2.29 16.00
CA THR A 80 -0.21 2.33 15.82
C THR A 80 -0.67 3.45 14.88
N SER A 81 0.13 4.51 14.75
CA SER A 81 -0.18 5.72 13.96
C SER A 81 0.95 6.07 13.00
N VAL A 82 0.64 6.84 11.95
CA VAL A 82 1.65 7.59 11.20
C VAL A 82 2.25 8.62 12.15
N VAL A 83 3.57 8.69 12.24
CA VAL A 83 4.27 9.63 13.12
C VAL A 83 5.20 10.50 12.27
N LEU A 84 5.03 11.81 12.37
CA LEU A 84 5.81 12.80 11.64
C LEU A 84 6.75 13.54 12.58
N THR A 85 7.95 13.78 12.08
CA THR A 85 8.86 14.78 12.65
C THR A 85 8.26 16.17 12.52
N TYR A 86 8.61 17.06 13.46
CA TYR A 86 8.21 18.47 13.40
C TYR A 86 8.64 19.11 12.08
N GLU A 87 9.86 18.83 11.62
CA GLU A 87 10.45 19.36 10.40
C GLU A 87 9.65 18.96 9.16
N THR A 88 9.25 17.69 9.09
CA THR A 88 8.41 17.19 8.00
C THR A 88 7.03 17.85 8.03
N ALA A 89 6.43 17.94 9.21
CA ALA A 89 5.11 18.56 9.36
C ALA A 89 5.13 20.04 8.97
N LYS A 90 6.20 20.75 9.34
CA LYS A 90 6.46 22.14 8.93
C LYS A 90 6.60 22.25 7.41
N ALA A 91 7.42 21.39 6.81
CA ALA A 91 7.63 21.39 5.36
C ALA A 91 6.33 21.09 4.59
N ALA A 92 5.47 20.22 5.13
CA ALA A 92 4.16 19.88 4.57
C ALA A 92 3.06 20.93 4.82
N GLY A 93 3.39 22.06 5.48
CA GLY A 93 2.46 23.15 5.74
C GLY A 93 1.35 22.79 6.73
N LEU A 94 1.58 21.83 7.64
CA LEU A 94 0.61 21.47 8.66
C LEU A 94 0.49 22.58 9.72
N PRO A 95 -0.70 22.79 10.33
CA PRO A 95 -0.95 23.92 11.23
C PRO A 95 -0.34 23.70 12.62
N LEU A 96 0.98 23.82 12.74
CA LEU A 96 1.74 23.45 13.96
C LEU A 96 1.42 24.30 15.19
N GLU A 97 1.03 25.56 14.99
CA GLU A 97 0.77 26.53 16.06
C GLU A 97 -0.50 26.21 16.86
N LEU A 98 -1.41 25.41 16.28
CA LEU A 98 -2.68 25.03 16.89
C LEU A 98 -2.60 23.67 17.61
N LEU A 99 -1.43 23.03 17.61
CA LEU A 99 -1.27 21.66 18.08
C LEU A 99 -1.03 21.59 19.58
N ASN A 100 -1.78 20.72 20.24
CA ASN A 100 -1.56 20.36 21.64
C ASN A 100 -0.80 19.04 21.73
N TYR A 101 0.39 19.06 22.33
CA TYR A 101 1.27 17.91 22.52
C TYR A 101 0.91 17.15 23.81
N ASN A 102 -0.25 16.50 23.81
CA ASN A 102 -0.82 15.85 24.99
C ASN A 102 -0.93 14.33 24.88
N VAL A 103 -0.50 13.72 23.77
CA VAL A 103 -0.51 12.26 23.59
C VAL A 103 0.83 11.67 23.99
N ASP A 104 0.84 10.70 24.89
CA ASP A 104 2.05 9.92 25.16
C ASP A 104 2.26 8.88 24.05
N VAL A 105 3.46 8.87 23.47
CA VAL A 105 3.87 7.93 22.42
C VAL A 105 5.16 7.28 22.84
N GLU A 106 5.22 5.97 22.73
CA GLU A 106 6.45 5.21 22.90
C GLU A 106 7.10 5.00 21.53
N THR A 107 8.36 5.40 21.41
CA THR A 107 9.16 5.26 20.19
C THR A 107 10.45 4.53 20.52
N ALA A 108 11.22 4.14 19.50
CA ALA A 108 12.55 3.58 19.71
C ALA A 108 13.50 4.54 20.46
N GLY A 109 13.24 5.84 20.44
CA GLY A 109 13.99 6.86 21.18
C GLY A 109 13.51 7.08 22.62
N GLY A 110 12.49 6.34 23.07
CA GLY A 110 11.83 6.52 24.37
C GLY A 110 10.45 7.15 24.27
N ARG A 111 9.90 7.55 25.42
CA ARG A 111 8.58 8.18 25.52
C ARG A 111 8.65 9.66 25.16
N VAL A 112 7.74 10.08 24.30
CA VAL A 112 7.63 11.46 23.83
C VAL A 112 6.16 11.90 23.80
N ARG A 113 5.91 13.18 24.07
CA ARG A 113 4.60 13.79 23.83
C ARG A 113 4.39 14.02 22.34
N ALA A 114 3.21 13.80 21.82
CA ALA A 114 2.86 14.08 20.43
C ALA A 114 1.53 14.83 20.32
N ALA A 115 1.33 15.51 19.21
CA ALA A 115 0.08 16.16 18.87
C ALA A 115 -0.67 15.36 17.81
N ARG A 116 -1.99 15.23 17.97
CA ARG A 116 -2.86 14.57 16.99
C ARG A 116 -3.24 15.52 15.88
N LEU A 117 -3.34 14.97 14.67
CA LEU A 117 -4.04 15.59 13.55
C LEU A 117 -4.50 14.50 12.57
N THR A 118 -5.22 14.92 11.54
CA THR A 118 -5.60 14.07 10.41
C THR A 118 -5.01 14.63 9.13
N LEU A 119 -4.23 13.82 8.42
CA LEU A 119 -3.70 14.18 7.11
C LEU A 119 -4.81 14.07 6.07
N ASP A 120 -5.04 15.13 5.32
CA ASP A 120 -6.06 15.15 4.25
C ASP A 120 -5.73 14.13 3.15
N ARG A 121 -4.45 14.02 2.81
CA ARG A 121 -3.95 13.08 1.80
C ARG A 121 -2.53 12.64 2.11
N LEU A 122 -2.34 11.31 2.17
CA LEU A 122 -1.04 10.65 2.25
C LEU A 122 -0.94 9.68 1.07
N SER A 123 0.15 9.75 0.31
CA SER A 123 0.35 8.87 -0.84
C SER A 123 1.70 8.19 -0.85
N VAL A 124 1.73 6.94 -1.29
CA VAL A 124 2.92 6.11 -1.44
C VAL A 124 2.86 5.50 -2.84
N GLY A 125 3.72 5.97 -3.75
CA GLY A 125 3.64 5.59 -5.16
C GLY A 125 2.25 5.88 -5.74
N LYS A 126 1.52 4.82 -6.11
CA LYS A 126 0.15 4.88 -6.65
C LYS A 126 -0.94 4.71 -5.59
N LEU A 127 -0.57 4.45 -4.34
CA LEU A 127 -1.48 4.30 -3.21
C LEU A 127 -1.80 5.69 -2.67
N VAL A 128 -3.08 6.03 -2.55
CA VAL A 128 -3.52 7.35 -2.09
C VAL A 128 -4.60 7.16 -1.05
N GLU A 129 -4.27 7.49 0.19
CA GLU A 129 -5.19 7.45 1.31
C GLU A 129 -5.55 8.85 1.76
N ARG A 130 -6.80 8.99 2.21
CA ARG A 130 -7.37 10.24 2.71
C ARG A 130 -7.73 10.11 4.18
N SER A 131 -7.79 11.25 4.84
CA SER A 131 -8.21 11.35 6.24
C SER A 131 -7.44 10.37 7.13
N VAL A 132 -6.11 10.41 7.04
CA VAL A 132 -5.21 9.49 7.75
C VAL A 132 -4.81 10.09 9.10
N PRO A 133 -5.20 9.49 10.23
CA PRO A 133 -4.76 9.92 11.55
C PRO A 133 -3.24 9.88 11.64
N ALA A 134 -2.66 10.95 12.17
CA ALA A 134 -1.23 11.07 12.36
C ALA A 134 -0.90 11.75 13.68
N LEU A 135 0.34 11.55 14.11
CA LEU A 135 0.94 12.19 15.26
C LEU A 135 2.12 13.04 14.79
N ILE A 136 2.30 14.21 15.39
CA ILE A 136 3.52 15.02 15.22
C ILE A 136 4.26 15.02 16.56
N VAL A 137 5.55 14.71 16.52
CA VAL A 137 6.41 14.86 17.69
C VAL A 137 7.04 16.27 17.74
N PRO A 138 7.41 16.77 18.93
CA PRO A 138 8.15 18.00 19.09
C PRO A 138 9.49 17.97 18.35
N ARG A 139 10.02 19.16 18.11
CA ARG A 139 11.27 19.34 17.40
C ARG A 139 12.42 18.55 18.03
N GLY A 140 13.19 17.85 17.19
CA GLY A 140 14.37 17.11 17.61
C GLY A 140 14.13 15.82 18.40
N GLN A 141 12.87 15.43 18.64
CA GLN A 141 12.55 14.23 19.42
C GLN A 141 12.59 12.92 18.60
N MET A 142 12.54 13.01 17.27
CA MET A 142 12.58 11.85 16.38
C MET A 142 13.35 12.21 15.09
N LYS A 143 14.13 11.25 14.57
CA LYS A 143 14.97 11.45 13.37
C LYS A 143 14.27 11.09 12.06
N SER A 144 13.38 10.10 12.09
CA SER A 144 12.75 9.53 10.91
C SER A 144 11.24 9.54 11.04
N ASN A 145 10.51 9.79 9.95
CA ASN A 145 9.06 9.65 9.94
C ASN A 145 8.67 8.17 9.87
N LEU A 146 7.56 7.81 10.53
CA LEU A 146 7.08 6.43 10.61
C LEU A 146 5.75 6.28 9.87
N LEU A 147 5.68 5.29 9.00
CA LEU A 147 4.46 4.87 8.31
C LEU A 147 3.85 3.69 9.07
N GLY A 148 2.96 3.99 10.02
CA GLY A 148 2.36 3.01 10.90
C GLY A 148 0.98 2.50 10.47
N MET A 149 0.33 1.78 11.39
CA MET A 149 -0.91 1.04 11.17
C MET A 149 -2.10 1.91 10.75
N SER A 150 -2.16 3.18 11.16
CA SER A 150 -3.21 4.12 10.71
C SER A 150 -3.24 4.35 9.19
N PHE A 151 -2.15 4.08 8.47
CA PHE A 151 -2.11 4.02 7.00
C PHE A 151 -2.24 2.58 6.50
N LEU A 152 -1.46 1.65 7.06
CA LEU A 152 -1.41 0.26 6.57
C LEU A 152 -2.77 -0.45 6.62
N ASN A 153 -3.59 -0.19 7.65
CA ASN A 153 -4.94 -0.75 7.79
C ASN A 153 -5.96 -0.22 6.78
N ARG A 154 -5.60 0.78 5.98
CA ARG A 154 -6.46 1.35 4.93
C ARG A 154 -6.25 0.67 3.57
N LEU A 155 -5.19 -0.12 3.45
CA LEU A 155 -4.83 -0.85 2.25
C LEU A 155 -5.66 -2.15 2.14
N GLU A 156 -5.83 -2.66 0.91
CA GLU A 156 -6.45 -3.98 0.67
C GLU A 156 -5.61 -5.07 1.34
N SER A 157 -4.28 -4.97 1.22
CA SER A 157 -3.35 -5.85 1.92
C SER A 157 -1.95 -5.24 2.00
N TRP A 158 -1.20 -5.72 2.98
CA TRP A 158 0.24 -5.53 3.07
C TRP A 158 0.88 -6.85 3.51
N GLU A 159 2.06 -7.15 2.98
CA GLU A 159 2.78 -8.41 3.24
C GLU A 159 4.27 -8.14 3.40
N VAL A 160 4.86 -8.68 4.46
CA VAL A 160 6.31 -8.63 4.71
C VAL A 160 6.95 -9.94 4.29
N ARG A 161 8.00 -9.86 3.48
CA ARG A 161 8.87 -10.97 3.06
C ARG A 161 10.31 -10.68 3.49
N PRO A 162 11.24 -11.65 3.44
CA PRO A 162 12.60 -11.47 3.93
C PRO A 162 13.36 -10.28 3.32
N ASP A 163 13.11 -10.00 2.05
CA ASP A 163 13.82 -9.03 1.22
C ASP A 163 12.95 -7.86 0.74
N LYS A 164 11.62 -7.92 0.96
CA LYS A 164 10.69 -6.91 0.48
C LYS A 164 9.38 -6.83 1.24
N LEU A 165 8.72 -5.69 1.11
CA LEU A 165 7.39 -5.43 1.61
C LEU A 165 6.47 -5.06 0.44
N MET A 166 5.33 -5.74 0.36
CA MET A 166 4.30 -5.52 -0.66
C MET A 166 3.13 -4.75 -0.07
N LEU A 167 2.73 -3.65 -0.71
CA LEU A 167 1.55 -2.85 -0.36
C LEU A 167 0.54 -2.90 -1.50
N ARG A 168 -0.76 -3.09 -1.22
CA ARG A 168 -1.82 -3.12 -2.23
C ARG A 168 -3.02 -2.28 -1.80
N GLY A 169 -3.42 -1.31 -2.60
CA GLY A 169 -4.60 -0.48 -2.36
C GLY A 169 -5.87 -1.10 -2.93
N TYR A 170 -7.02 -0.73 -2.37
CA TYR A 170 -8.34 -1.10 -2.92
C TYR A 170 -8.51 -0.61 -4.36
N PRO A 171 -9.34 -1.27 -5.20
CA PRO A 171 -9.64 -0.88 -6.59
C PRO A 171 -10.46 0.42 -6.73
#